data_AF-A0A1E5NYT8-F1
#
_entry.id   AF-A0A1E5NYT8-F1
#
_cell.length_a   1.000
_cell.length_b   1.000
_cell.length_c   1.000
_cell.angle_alpha   90.00
_cell.angle_beta   90.00
_cell.angle_gamma   90.00
#
_symmetry.space_group_name_H-M   'P 1'
#
loop_
_entity.id
_entity.type
_entity.pdbx_description
1 polymer ?
#
loop_
_entity_poly.entity_id
_entity_poly.type
_entity_poly.pdbx_seq_one_letter_code
_entity_poly.pdbx_strand_id
1 'polypeptide(L)'
;MASMKRNELIHRLLAECCEICEARTKLEVHHVRKLADLNRPGRRDKPAWMHLMAMRRRKTLVICRRCHEDIHAGRGTAPPRK
;
A
#
# COMPACT_ATOMS: atom_id res chain seq x y z
N MET A 1 0.86 -10.78 27.74
CA MET A 1 0.81 -9.80 26.63
C MET A 1 0.67 -10.55 25.32
N ALA A 2 -0.51 -10.50 24.70
CA ALA A 2 -0.77 -11.21 23.44
C ALA A 2 0.20 -10.72 22.36
N SER A 3 0.87 -11.66 21.69
CA SER A 3 1.76 -11.37 20.58
C SER A 3 1.01 -10.59 19.48
N MET A 4 1.23 -9.27 19.42
CA MET A 4 0.62 -8.37 18.43
C MET A 4 1.01 -8.71 16.98
N LYS A 5 1.85 -9.73 16.75
CA LYS A 5 2.23 -10.21 15.42
C LYS A 5 1.12 -10.94 14.68
N ARG A 6 0.15 -11.57 15.38
CA ARG A 6 -0.88 -12.37 14.69
C ARG A 6 -1.94 -11.53 13.97
N ASN A 7 -2.22 -10.31 14.46
CA ASN A 7 -3.32 -9.47 13.95
C ASN A 7 -2.85 -8.12 13.38
N GLU A 8 -1.60 -8.00 12.93
CA GLU A 8 -1.04 -6.75 12.40
C GLU A 8 -1.85 -6.15 11.25
N LEU A 9 -2.45 -6.98 10.38
CA LEU A 9 -3.33 -6.48 9.31
C LEU A 9 -4.63 -5.88 9.87
N ILE A 10 -5.23 -6.52 10.87
CA ILE A 10 -6.46 -6.05 11.51
C ILE A 10 -6.18 -4.72 12.21
N HIS A 11 -5.07 -4.60 12.94
CA HIS A 11 -4.69 -3.33 13.58
C HIS A 11 -4.45 -2.21 12.58
N ARG A 12 -3.88 -2.49 11.40
CA ARG A 12 -3.68 -1.49 10.34
C ARG A 12 -5.00 -1.09 9.67
N LEU A 13 -5.93 -2.03 9.50
CA LEU A 13 -7.29 -1.71 9.04
C LEU A 13 -8.02 -0.83 10.07
N LEU A 14 -7.90 -1.15 11.36
CA LEU A 14 -8.44 -0.36 12.46
C LEU A 14 -7.77 1.01 12.63
N ALA A 15 -6.59 1.23 12.05
CA ALA A 15 -5.96 2.54 12.02
C ALA A 15 -6.69 3.52 11.07
N GLU A 16 -7.66 3.02 10.28
CA GLU A 16 -8.57 3.79 9.44
C GLU A 16 -7.89 4.88 8.60
N CYS A 17 -6.68 4.61 8.11
CA CYS A 17 -5.90 5.58 7.36
C CYS A 17 -5.22 4.95 6.15
N CYS A 18 -5.31 5.61 5.00
CA CYS A 18 -4.62 5.21 3.78
C CYS A 18 -3.12 5.41 3.96
N GLU A 19 -2.33 4.35 3.76
CA GLU A 19 -0.87 4.40 3.91
C GLU A 19 -0.15 5.21 2.80
N ILE A 20 -0.88 5.78 1.83
CA ILE A 20 -0.33 6.58 0.71
C ILE A 20 -0.75 8.05 0.79
N CYS A 21 -2.05 8.33 0.97
CA CYS A 21 -2.60 9.68 0.89
C CYS A 21 -3.33 10.13 2.16
N GLU A 22 -3.25 9.33 3.23
CA GLU A 22 -3.82 9.62 4.55
C GLU A 22 -5.36 9.75 4.59
N ALA A 23 -6.04 9.47 3.48
CA ALA A 23 -7.49 9.43 3.42
C ALA A 23 -8.04 8.37 4.37
N ARG A 24 -9.11 8.69 5.10
CA ARG A 24 -9.76 7.80 6.07
C ARG A 24 -11.05 7.15 5.57
N THR A 25 -11.31 7.25 4.27
CA THR A 25 -12.58 6.84 3.66
C THR A 25 -12.37 5.67 2.70
N LYS A 26 -13.30 4.69 2.72
CA LYS A 26 -13.36 3.57 1.76
C LYS A 26 -12.01 2.86 1.63
N LEU A 27 -11.48 2.34 2.75
CA LEU A 27 -10.20 1.65 2.79
C LEU A 27 -10.35 0.19 2.34
N GLU A 28 -9.38 -0.25 1.54
CA GLU A 28 -9.28 -1.56 0.93
C GLU A 28 -7.85 -2.10 1.14
N VAL A 29 -7.72 -3.42 1.22
CA VAL A 29 -6.41 -4.06 1.31
C VAL A 29 -5.91 -4.36 -0.10
N HIS A 30 -4.87 -3.65 -0.52
CA HIS A 30 -4.13 -4.02 -1.72
C HIS A 30 -3.14 -5.14 -1.39
N HIS A 31 -3.22 -6.26 -2.10
CA HIS A 31 -2.34 -7.42 -1.91
C HIS A 31 -1.57 -7.75 -3.19
N VAL A 32 -0.26 -8.01 -3.06
CA VAL A 32 0.61 -8.44 -4.16
C VAL A 32 1.08 -9.88 -3.98
N ARG A 33 1.25 -10.60 -5.09
CA ARG A 33 1.66 -12.02 -5.08
C ARG A 33 3.05 -12.22 -4.47
N LYS A 34 4.06 -11.49 -4.94
CA LYS A 34 5.45 -11.56 -4.47
C LYS A 34 6.05 -10.15 -4.40
N LEU A 35 6.88 -9.90 -3.39
CA LEU A 35 7.62 -8.64 -3.27
C LEU A 35 8.68 -8.48 -4.37
N ALA A 36 9.22 -9.59 -4.87
CA ALA A 36 10.17 -9.57 -5.99
C ALA A 36 9.55 -8.96 -7.26
N ASP A 37 8.23 -9.14 -7.46
CA ASP A 37 7.51 -8.64 -8.64
C ASP A 37 7.37 -7.10 -8.63
N LEU A 38 7.70 -6.44 -7.51
CA LEU A 38 7.74 -4.98 -7.40
C LEU A 38 8.97 -4.40 -8.13
N ASN A 39 10.06 -5.15 -8.26
CA ASN A 39 11.25 -4.70 -8.99
C ASN A 39 11.16 -5.13 -10.45
N ARG A 40 10.27 -4.51 -11.24
CA ARG A 40 10.25 -4.72 -12.69
C ARG A 40 11.34 -3.88 -13.37
N PRO A 41 12.35 -4.50 -14.02
CA PRO A 41 13.34 -3.76 -14.80
C PRO A 41 12.62 -3.02 -15.95
N GLY A 42 12.90 -1.73 -16.11
CA GLY A 42 12.37 -0.91 -17.21
C GLY A 42 11.49 0.29 -16.81
N ARG A 43 11.00 0.38 -15.57
CA ARG A 43 10.42 1.64 -15.05
C ARG A 43 11.52 2.48 -14.39
N ARG A 44 11.82 3.66 -14.94
CA ARG A 44 12.77 4.63 -14.36
C ARG A 44 12.32 5.10 -12.97
N ASP A 45 11.01 5.30 -12.78
CA ASP A 45 10.45 5.75 -11.50
C ASP A 45 9.52 4.70 -10.90
N LYS A 46 9.91 4.17 -9.73
CA LYS A 46 9.05 3.28 -8.94
C LYS A 46 7.97 4.12 -8.22
N PRO A 47 6.69 3.74 -8.31
CA PRO A 47 5.63 4.39 -7.55
C PRO A 47 5.88 4.43 -6.03
N ALA A 48 5.27 5.39 -5.33
CA ALA A 48 5.35 5.48 -3.87
C ALA A 48 4.87 4.20 -3.16
N TRP A 49 3.77 3.60 -3.64
CA TRP A 49 3.24 2.35 -3.07
C TRP A 49 4.25 1.20 -3.14
N MET A 50 5.04 1.16 -4.21
CA MET A 50 6.02 0.10 -4.47
C MET A 50 7.23 0.23 -3.53
N HIS A 51 7.68 1.47 -3.29
CA HIS A 51 8.69 1.77 -2.27
C HIS A 51 8.20 1.41 -0.87
N LEU A 52 6.97 1.79 -0.53
CA LEU A 52 6.36 1.53 0.77
C LEU A 52 6.28 0.01 1.06
N MET A 53 5.83 -0.80 0.09
CA MET A 53 5.80 -2.26 0.24
C MET A 53 7.20 -2.87 0.40
N ALA A 54 8.18 -2.36 -0.34
CA ALA A 54 9.56 -2.82 -0.26
C ALA A 54 10.19 -2.50 1.11
N MET A 55 10.00 -1.28 1.61
CA MET A 55 10.47 -0.84 2.94
C MET A 55 9.82 -1.63 4.06
N ARG A 56 8.50 -1.80 4.02
CA ARG A 56 7.76 -2.56 5.04
C ARG A 56 7.97 -4.07 4.94
N ARG A 57 8.47 -4.56 3.80
CA ARG A 57 8.59 -5.99 3.45
C ARG A 57 7.26 -6.73 3.65
N ARG A 58 6.14 -6.07 3.35
CA ARG A 58 4.77 -6.62 3.48
C ARG A 58 4.11 -6.73 2.12
N LYS A 59 3.41 -7.85 1.90
CA LYS A 59 2.61 -8.09 0.70
C LYS A 59 1.26 -7.38 0.70
N THR A 60 0.93 -6.65 1.77
CA THR A 60 -0.35 -5.95 1.93
C THR A 60 -0.16 -4.49 2.30
N LEU A 61 -0.96 -3.61 1.68
CA LEU A 61 -1.12 -2.20 2.03
C LEU A 61 -2.59 -1.89 2.29
N VAL A 62 -2.88 -1.09 3.31
CA VAL A 62 -4.22 -0.52 3.53
C VAL A 62 -4.30 0.83 2.83
N ILE A 63 -5.17 0.96 1.82
CA ILE A 63 -5.26 2.17 0.99
C ILE A 63 -6.71 2.51 0.68
N CYS A 64 -7.00 3.77 0.35
CA CYS A 64 -8.35 4.12 -0.10
C CYS A 64 -8.63 3.56 -1.50
N ARG A 65 -9.91 3.37 -1.82
CA ARG A 65 -10.37 2.87 -3.13
C ARG A 65 -9.76 3.64 -4.31
N ARG A 66 -9.63 4.96 -4.23
CA ARG A 66 -8.99 5.77 -5.28
C ARG A 66 -7.54 5.34 -5.54
N CYS A 67 -6.75 5.22 -4.47
CA CYS A 67 -5.37 4.73 -4.59
C CYS A 67 -5.33 3.29 -5.08
N HIS A 68 -6.30 2.45 -4.69
CA HIS A 68 -6.39 1.07 -5.18
C HIS A 68 -6.62 1.02 -6.69
N GLU A 69 -7.56 1.81 -7.19
CA GLU A 69 -7.84 1.95 -8.63
C GLU A 69 -6.63 2.52 -9.39
N ASP A 70 -5.93 3.51 -8.84
CA ASP A 70 -4.72 4.08 -9.45
C ASP A 70 -3.58 3.06 -9.58
N ILE A 71 -3.40 2.20 -8.58
CA ILE A 71 -2.42 1.11 -8.64
C ILE A 71 -2.77 0.11 -9.74
N HIS A 72 -4.05 -0.30 -9.84
CA HIS A 72 -4.52 -1.20 -10.91
C HIS A 72 -4.42 -0.58 -12.30
N ALA A 73 -4.66 0.73 -12.41
CA ALA A 73 -4.48 1.48 -13.65
C ALA A 73 -3.01 1.76 -14.00
N GLY A 74 -2.06 1.35 -13.17
CA GLY A 74 -0.62 1.56 -13.39
C GLY A 74 -0.17 3.01 -13.21
N ARG A 75 -1.02 3.89 -12.65
CA ARG A 75 -0.67 5.26 -12.28
C ARG A 75 0.15 5.20 -10.99
N GLY A 76 1.39 5.67 -11.07
CA GLY A 76 2.28 5.69 -9.90
C GLY A 76 1.74 6.71 -8.91
N THR A 77 1.07 6.25 -7.86
CA THR A 77 0.35 7.10 -6.90
C THR A 77 1.29 8.13 -6.26
N ALA A 78 1.40 9.30 -6.88
CA ALA A 78 1.97 10.48 -6.27
C ALA A 78 0.95 10.99 -5.23
N PRO A 79 1.40 11.43 -4.04
CA PRO A 79 0.51 12.16 -3.15
C PRO A 79 0.01 13.41 -3.91
N PRO A 80 -1.27 13.82 -3.74
CA PRO A 80 -1.71 15.09 -4.28
C PRO A 80 -0.80 16.18 -3.69
N ARG A 81 -0.07 16.89 -4.56
CA ARG A 81 0.64 18.10 -4.16
C ARG A 81 -0.45 19.10 -3.74
N LYS A 82 -0.53 19.40 -2.44
CA LYS A 82 -1.19 20.61 -1.95
C LYS A 82 -0.33 21.81 -2.28
#